data_AF-A0A2V8WBB5-F1
#
_entry.id   AF-A0A2V8WBB5-F1
#
_cell.length_a   1.000
_cell.length_b   1.000
_cell.length_c   1.000
_cell.angle_alpha   90.00
_cell.angle_beta   90.00
_cell.angle_gamma   90.00
#
_symmetry.space_group_name_H-M   'P 1'
#
loop_
_entity.id
_entity.type
_entity.pdbx_description
1 polymer ?
#
loop_
_entity_poly.entity_id
_entity_poly.type
_entity_poly.pdbx_seq_one_letter_code
_entity_poly.pdbx_strand_id
1 'polypeptide(L)'
;MHRSQWISILCTAALVASFGVPFGMAQEPAPPSGPTSAPRSPAASTSKPGKKKYSHANDFLIRGTVFTEKALSFPGVQLRVRRAGEKKFRWESYTNSRGEFAVRVPQGSDYEMVVRAKGYSDQTRAVDAKVGGIEQSVVFRMQPRAGGKE
;
A
#
# COMPACT_ATOMS: atom_id res chain seq x y z
N MET A 1 16.82 -21.08 -2.31
CA MET A 1 17.23 -20.04 -3.27
C MET A 1 16.28 -20.12 -4.46
N HIS A 2 15.34 -19.18 -4.59
CA HIS A 2 14.39 -19.17 -5.70
C HIS A 2 14.36 -17.75 -6.28
N ARG A 3 14.95 -17.60 -7.47
CA ARG A 3 14.95 -16.38 -8.27
C ARG A 3 13.73 -16.48 -9.19
N SER A 4 12.78 -15.56 -9.08
CA SER A 4 11.67 -15.47 -10.04
C SER A 4 11.88 -14.24 -10.91
N GLN A 5 11.97 -14.50 -12.21
CA GLN A 5 12.37 -13.56 -13.24
C GLN A 5 11.22 -12.69 -13.73
N TRP A 6 11.66 -11.48 -14.03
CA TRP A 6 11.09 -10.35 -14.75
C TRP A 6 10.45 -10.73 -16.10
N ILE A 7 9.23 -10.27 -16.37
CA ILE A 7 8.69 -10.15 -17.73
C ILE A 7 8.08 -8.74 -17.86
N SER A 8 8.78 -7.89 -18.60
CA SER A 8 8.26 -6.63 -19.17
C SER A 8 7.64 -6.95 -20.52
N ILE A 9 6.40 -6.53 -20.77
CA ILE A 9 5.83 -6.47 -22.12
C ILE A 9 5.38 -5.03 -22.37
N LEU A 10 6.24 -4.32 -23.08
CA LEU A 10 5.91 -3.11 -23.84
C LEU A 10 5.27 -3.56 -25.16
N CYS A 11 4.05 -3.11 -25.45
CA CYS A 11 3.52 -3.07 -26.81
C CYS A 11 2.69 -1.80 -26.99
N THR A 12 3.36 -0.78 -27.51
CA THR A 12 2.81 0.41 -28.15
C THR A 12 2.27 0.04 -29.53
N ALA A 13 1.02 0.41 -29.82
CA ALA A 13 0.57 0.69 -31.18
C ALA A 13 -0.63 1.63 -31.12
N ALA A 14 -0.41 2.89 -31.50
CA ALA A 14 -1.45 3.84 -31.84
C ALA A 14 -1.81 3.66 -33.32
N LEU A 15 -3.10 3.63 -33.65
CA LEU A 15 -3.55 3.89 -35.02
C LEU A 15 -4.95 4.50 -34.99
N VAL A 16 -5.02 5.74 -35.48
CA VAL A 16 -6.21 6.57 -35.70
C VAL A 16 -6.79 6.23 -37.07
N ALA A 17 -8.10 6.01 -37.18
CA ALA A 17 -8.87 6.32 -38.39
C ALA A 17 -10.38 6.34 -38.08
N SER A 18 -10.97 7.54 -38.11
CA SER A 18 -12.40 7.81 -38.19
C SER A 18 -12.95 7.32 -39.52
N PHE A 19 -14.12 6.67 -39.60
CA PHE A 19 -15.03 6.76 -40.77
C PHE A 19 -16.43 6.19 -40.46
N GLY A 20 -17.45 7.02 -40.71
CA GLY A 20 -18.68 6.61 -41.39
C GLY A 20 -19.79 5.95 -40.57
N VAL A 21 -20.81 6.73 -40.20
CA VAL A 21 -22.18 6.23 -39.99
C VAL A 21 -22.84 6.09 -41.36
N PRO A 22 -23.56 4.99 -41.64
CA PRO A 22 -24.74 5.06 -42.49
C PRO A 22 -25.99 4.62 -41.74
N PHE A 23 -26.97 5.51 -41.85
CA PHE A 23 -28.38 5.35 -41.56
C PHE A 23 -29.00 4.45 -42.64
N GLY A 24 -29.86 3.48 -42.29
CA GLY A 24 -30.71 2.84 -43.30
C GLY A 24 -31.26 1.44 -43.03
N MET A 25 -32.54 1.42 -42.65
CA MET A 25 -33.61 0.52 -43.14
C MET A 25 -33.74 -0.94 -42.64
N ALA A 26 -34.94 -1.16 -42.05
CA ALA A 26 -35.78 -2.34 -42.10
C ALA A 26 -35.36 -3.61 -41.33
N GLN A 27 -35.82 -3.72 -40.09
CA GLN A 27 -36.11 -5.02 -39.47
C GLN A 27 -37.46 -5.54 -39.99
N GLU A 28 -37.41 -6.60 -40.79
CA GLU A 28 -38.57 -7.43 -41.11
C GLU A 28 -38.94 -8.31 -39.89
N PRO A 29 -40.23 -8.43 -39.52
CA PRO A 29 -40.65 -9.15 -38.32
C PRO A 29 -40.78 -10.65 -38.60
N ALA A 30 -39.93 -11.48 -37.99
CA ALA A 30 -40.16 -12.92 -37.93
C ALA A 30 -41.05 -13.27 -36.70
N PRO A 31 -42.13 -14.06 -36.88
CA PRO A 31 -43.05 -14.43 -35.79
C PRO A 31 -42.45 -15.48 -34.82
N PRO A 32 -42.99 -15.60 -33.60
CA PRO A 32 -42.41 -16.39 -32.51
C PRO A 32 -42.82 -17.85 -32.58
N SER A 33 -41.92 -18.78 -32.25
CA SER A 33 -42.26 -20.19 -32.01
C SER A 33 -41.25 -20.84 -31.06
N GLY A 34 -41.70 -21.18 -29.85
CA GLY A 34 -40.96 -22.04 -28.92
C GLY A 34 -41.41 -21.87 -27.47
N PRO A 35 -42.06 -22.86 -26.84
CA PRO A 35 -42.68 -22.71 -25.52
C PRO A 35 -41.68 -22.86 -24.36
N THR A 36 -41.93 -22.06 -23.32
CA THR A 36 -41.71 -22.29 -21.88
C THR A 36 -40.62 -23.28 -21.47
N SER A 37 -39.51 -22.73 -20.97
CA SER A 37 -38.69 -23.38 -19.95
C SER A 37 -38.86 -22.60 -18.65
N ALA A 38 -39.43 -23.26 -17.64
CA ALA A 38 -39.75 -22.69 -16.34
C ALA A 38 -38.58 -21.93 -15.69
N PRO A 39 -38.84 -20.84 -14.93
CA PRO A 39 -37.80 -20.20 -14.14
C PRO A 39 -37.37 -21.15 -13.02
N ARG A 40 -36.17 -21.74 -13.14
CA ARG A 40 -35.50 -22.36 -11.98
C ARG A 40 -35.17 -21.24 -11.01
N SER A 41 -35.91 -21.17 -9.92
CA SER A 41 -35.52 -20.41 -8.73
C SER A 41 -34.11 -20.84 -8.31
N PRO A 42 -33.13 -19.93 -8.21
CA PRO A 42 -31.87 -20.28 -7.58
C PRO A 42 -32.12 -20.49 -6.09
N ALA A 43 -31.87 -21.72 -5.64
CA ALA A 43 -31.84 -22.10 -4.24
C ALA A 43 -30.92 -21.13 -3.47
N ALA A 44 -31.44 -20.56 -2.40
CA ALA A 44 -30.69 -19.72 -1.48
C ALA A 44 -29.53 -20.53 -0.87
N SER A 45 -28.34 -20.36 -1.41
CA SER A 45 -27.11 -20.81 -0.74
C SER A 45 -26.89 -19.93 0.48
N THR A 46 -27.10 -20.51 1.67
CA THR A 46 -26.79 -19.93 2.97
C THR A 46 -25.31 -19.52 3.01
N SER A 47 -25.04 -18.23 2.79
CA SER A 47 -23.70 -17.67 2.89
C SER A 47 -23.31 -17.56 4.38
N LYS A 48 -22.30 -18.34 4.77
CA LYS A 48 -21.61 -18.20 6.07
C LYS A 48 -21.23 -16.73 6.30
N PRO A 49 -21.30 -16.21 7.54
CA PRO A 49 -20.98 -14.81 7.81
C PRO A 49 -19.52 -14.54 7.41
N GLY A 50 -19.36 -13.76 6.35
CA GLY A 50 -18.06 -13.43 5.78
C GLY A 50 -17.21 -12.69 6.81
N LYS A 51 -15.94 -13.09 6.94
CA LYS A 51 -14.95 -12.35 7.72
C LYS A 51 -14.98 -10.89 7.27
N LYS A 52 -15.26 -9.96 8.18
CA LYS A 52 -15.25 -8.52 7.89
C LYS A 52 -13.88 -8.17 7.30
N LYS A 53 -13.85 -7.73 6.03
CA LYS A 53 -12.62 -7.26 5.38
C LYS A 53 -12.12 -6.04 6.14
N TYR A 54 -10.86 -6.06 6.56
CA TYR A 54 -10.21 -4.91 7.19
C TYR A 54 -10.24 -3.74 6.19
N SER A 55 -10.84 -2.61 6.60
CA SER A 55 -10.93 -1.41 5.76
C SER A 55 -9.78 -0.47 6.11
N HIS A 56 -8.97 -0.13 5.11
CA HIS A 56 -7.85 0.81 5.22
C HIS A 56 -8.31 2.28 5.29
N ALA A 57 -9.61 2.56 5.29
CA ALA A 57 -10.16 3.92 5.32
C ALA A 57 -9.79 4.71 6.59
N ASN A 58 -9.30 4.03 7.64
CA ASN A 58 -8.89 4.62 8.91
C ASN A 58 -7.40 4.38 9.21
N ASP A 59 -6.61 4.09 8.17
CA ASP A 59 -5.16 3.97 8.31
C ASP A 59 -4.50 5.35 8.13
N PHE A 60 -3.50 5.60 8.95
CA PHE A 60 -2.61 6.74 8.88
C PHE A 60 -1.26 6.29 8.30
N LEU A 61 -0.75 7.02 7.31
CA LEU A 61 0.49 6.70 6.62
C LEU A 61 1.67 7.48 7.22
N ILE A 62 2.57 6.77 7.88
CA ILE A 62 3.87 7.31 8.28
C ILE A 62 4.84 7.05 7.14
N ARG A 63 5.33 8.09 6.47
CA ARG A 63 6.35 7.97 5.42
C ARG A 63 7.57 8.79 5.75
N GLY A 64 8.70 8.44 5.18
CA GLY A 64 9.90 9.20 5.42
C GLY A 64 11.13 8.70 4.71
N THR A 65 12.22 9.39 4.98
CA THR A 65 13.53 9.05 4.44
C THR A 65 14.55 9.08 5.58
N VAL A 66 15.47 8.12 5.55
CA VAL A 66 16.57 7.99 6.49
C VAL A 66 17.86 8.30 5.74
N PHE A 67 18.61 9.24 6.28
CA PHE A 67 19.92 9.62 5.80
C PHE A 67 20.99 9.24 6.82
N THR A 68 22.19 8.98 6.31
CA THR A 68 23.42 8.94 7.11
C THR A 68 23.79 10.36 7.57
N GLU A 69 24.78 10.45 8.45
CA GLU A 69 25.39 11.73 8.85
C GLU A 69 25.87 12.55 7.64
N LYS A 70 26.42 11.87 6.62
CA LYS A 70 26.93 12.45 5.37
C LYS A 70 25.81 12.83 4.37
N ALA A 71 24.56 12.89 4.83
CA ALA A 71 23.36 13.19 4.03
C ALA A 71 23.10 12.21 2.86
N LEU A 72 23.68 11.00 2.90
CA LEU A 72 23.42 9.95 1.91
C LEU A 72 22.23 9.09 2.32
N SER A 73 21.45 8.62 1.35
CA SER A 73 20.38 7.63 1.56
C SER A 73 20.88 6.42 2.33
N PHE A 74 20.13 6.00 3.36
CA PHE A 74 20.53 4.90 4.22
C PHE A 74 19.57 3.69 4.09
N PRO A 75 19.93 2.70 3.25
CA PRO A 75 19.12 1.50 3.05
C PRO A 75 19.26 0.46 4.18
N GLY A 76 18.25 -0.39 4.34
CA GLY A 76 18.28 -1.52 5.28
C GLY A 76 18.20 -1.15 6.76
N VAL A 77 17.83 0.09 7.08
CA VAL A 77 17.65 0.56 8.46
C VAL A 77 16.36 0.00 9.03
N GLN A 78 16.41 -0.52 10.26
CA GLN A 78 15.23 -1.08 10.92
C GLN A 78 14.40 0.04 11.55
N LEU A 79 13.10 0.04 11.25
CA LEU A 79 12.11 0.90 11.87
C LEU A 79 11.20 0.07 12.75
N ARG A 80 10.91 0.57 13.95
CA ARG A 80 9.96 -0.05 14.87
C ARG A 80 9.00 1.01 15.37
N VAL A 81 7.71 0.76 15.22
CA VAL A 81 6.65 1.67 15.66
C VAL A 81 5.84 0.99 16.76
N ARG A 82 5.53 1.76 17.79
CA ARG A 82 4.63 1.38 18.89
C ARG A 82 3.66 2.52 19.15
N ARG A 83 2.51 2.23 19.76
CA ARG A 83 1.68 3.31 20.30
C ARG A 83 2.37 3.94 21.50
N ALA A 84 2.17 5.24 21.69
CA ALA A 84 2.63 5.93 22.89
C ALA A 84 2.03 5.24 24.13
N GLY A 85 2.89 4.87 25.08
CA GLY A 85 2.49 4.12 26.29
C GLY A 85 2.47 2.59 26.14
N GLU A 86 2.55 2.04 24.94
CA GLU A 86 2.74 0.60 24.75
C GLU A 86 4.23 0.21 24.85
N LYS A 87 4.53 -0.88 25.57
CA LYS A 87 5.92 -1.37 25.69
C LYS A 87 6.40 -2.14 24.46
N LYS A 88 5.47 -2.75 23.71
CA LYS A 88 5.78 -3.63 22.58
C LYS A 88 5.69 -2.87 21.26
N PHE A 89 6.62 -3.15 20.37
CA PHE A 89 6.53 -2.70 18.98
C PHE A 89 5.56 -3.62 18.24
N ARG A 90 4.58 -3.01 17.58
CA ARG A 90 3.53 -3.74 16.83
C ARG A 90 3.76 -3.67 15.33
N TRP A 91 4.48 -2.67 14.87
CA TRP A 91 4.83 -2.51 13.47
C TRP A 91 6.34 -2.41 13.35
N GLU A 92 6.89 -3.18 12.44
CA GLU A 92 8.31 -3.16 12.09
C GLU A 92 8.43 -3.08 10.58
N SER A 93 9.42 -2.33 10.10
CA SER A 93 9.69 -2.17 8.67
C SER A 93 11.16 -1.89 8.46
N TYR A 94 11.59 -1.87 7.20
CA TYR A 94 12.95 -1.56 6.80
C TYR A 94 12.95 -0.49 5.72
N THR A 95 14.01 0.32 5.67
CA THR A 95 14.19 1.26 4.56
C THR A 95 14.56 0.55 3.26
N ASN A 96 14.04 1.06 2.14
CA ASN A 96 14.37 0.58 0.81
C ASN A 96 15.77 1.06 0.35
N SER A 97 16.17 0.74 -0.88
CA SER A 97 17.46 1.14 -1.45
C SER A 97 17.71 2.66 -1.50
N ARG A 98 16.65 3.46 -1.52
CA ARG A 98 16.71 4.93 -1.51
C ARG A 98 16.69 5.52 -0.09
N GLY A 99 16.68 4.67 0.94
CA GLY A 99 16.56 5.09 2.33
C GLY A 99 15.13 5.50 2.71
N GLU A 100 14.15 5.25 1.87
CA GLU A 100 12.75 5.61 2.12
C GLU A 100 12.00 4.48 2.83
N PHE A 101 10.95 4.84 3.56
CA PHE A 101 10.05 3.89 4.19
C PHE A 101 8.62 4.41 4.21
N ALA A 102 7.68 3.49 4.36
CA ALA A 102 6.27 3.76 4.56
C ALA A 102 5.67 2.70 5.48
N VAL A 103 4.96 3.12 6.54
CA VAL A 103 4.30 2.25 7.51
C VAL A 103 2.88 2.76 7.73
N ARG A 104 1.90 1.86 7.66
CA ARG A 104 0.50 2.17 7.99
C ARG A 104 0.22 1.81 9.43
N VAL A 105 -0.38 2.74 10.15
CA VAL A 105 -0.84 2.56 11.53
C VAL A 105 -2.30 2.99 11.65
N PRO A 106 -3.08 2.45 12.60
CA PRO A 106 -4.44 2.94 12.81
C PRO A 106 -4.47 4.42 13.22
N GLN A 107 -5.34 5.24 12.65
CA GLN A 107 -5.51 6.63 13.08
C GLN A 107 -6.12 6.74 14.49
N GLY A 108 -6.02 7.93 15.09
CA GLY A 108 -6.62 8.26 16.39
C GLY A 108 -5.76 7.89 17.59
N SER A 109 -4.45 7.78 17.43
CA SER A 109 -3.52 7.51 18.53
C SER A 109 -2.17 8.20 18.30
N ASP A 110 -1.45 8.46 19.37
CA ASP A 110 -0.05 8.87 19.32
C ASP A 110 0.85 7.64 19.17
N TYR A 111 1.90 7.76 18.36
CA TYR A 111 2.85 6.70 18.08
C TYR A 111 4.28 7.16 18.39
N GLU A 112 5.11 6.21 18.76
CA GLU A 112 6.56 6.38 18.85
C GLU A 112 7.22 5.48 17.82
N MET A 113 8.03 6.09 16.96
CA MET A 113 8.86 5.39 16.00
C MET A 113 10.31 5.43 16.44
N VAL A 114 10.95 4.27 16.45
CA VAL A 114 12.36 4.10 16.77
C VAL A 114 13.07 3.59 15.52
N VAL A 115 14.12 4.29 15.13
CA VAL A 115 14.95 3.96 13.98
C VAL A 115 16.29 3.45 14.48
N ARG A 116 16.69 2.26 14.00
CA ARG A 116 17.88 1.53 14.44
C ARG A 116 18.71 1.09 13.26
N ALA A 117 20.00 1.41 13.30
CA ALA A 117 20.99 0.91 12.36
C ALA A 117 22.25 0.48 13.10
N LYS A 118 22.91 -0.56 12.60
CA LYS A 118 24.19 -1.04 13.16
C LYS A 118 25.25 0.05 13.05
N GLY A 119 25.94 0.35 14.14
CA GLY A 119 26.98 1.39 14.18
C GLY A 119 26.46 2.82 14.41
N TYR A 120 25.14 3.00 14.48
CA TYR A 120 24.51 4.30 14.71
C TYR A 120 23.74 4.31 16.03
N SER A 121 23.49 5.51 16.55
CA SER A 121 22.64 5.76 17.70
C SER A 121 21.16 5.63 17.31
N ASP A 122 20.38 4.99 18.15
CA ASP A 122 18.93 4.88 17.98
C ASP A 122 18.29 6.28 18.00
N GLN A 123 17.42 6.56 17.03
CA GLN A 123 16.66 7.81 16.99
C GLN A 123 15.18 7.54 17.21
N THR A 124 14.58 8.21 18.19
CA THR A 124 13.14 8.09 18.49
C THR A 124 12.40 9.33 18.02
N ARG A 125 11.22 9.14 17.41
CA ARG A 125 10.34 10.23 17.01
C ARG A 125 8.89 9.95 17.34
N ALA A 126 8.26 10.92 17.99
CA ALA A 126 6.82 10.92 18.21
C ALA A 126 6.10 11.26 16.89
N VAL A 127 5.02 10.55 16.62
CA VAL A 127 4.14 10.74 15.47
C VAL A 127 2.72 10.90 16.01
N ASP A 128 2.13 12.06 15.77
CA ASP A 128 0.74 12.31 16.06
C ASP A 128 -0.11 11.85 14.87
N ALA A 129 -0.92 10.82 15.07
CA ALA A 129 -1.86 10.34 14.06
C ALA A 129 -3.31 10.71 14.44
N LYS A 130 -3.52 11.90 15.02
CA LYS A 130 -4.86 12.37 15.40
C LYS A 130 -5.68 12.80 14.17
N VAL A 131 -6.98 12.98 14.40
CA VAL A 131 -7.97 13.30 13.37
C VAL A 131 -7.64 14.64 12.71
N GLY A 132 -7.44 14.64 11.39
CA GLY A 132 -7.14 15.85 10.60
C GLY A 132 -6.13 15.64 9.47
N GLY A 133 -5.35 14.55 9.53
CA GLY A 133 -4.43 14.15 8.46
C GLY A 133 -4.47 12.63 8.21
N ILE A 134 -4.14 12.23 6.98
CA ILE A 134 -4.01 10.82 6.58
C ILE A 134 -2.55 10.37 6.47
N GLU A 135 -1.61 11.30 6.57
CA GLU A 135 -0.18 11.02 6.48
C GLU A 135 0.68 11.96 7.33
N GLN A 136 1.85 11.46 7.72
CA GLN A 136 2.94 12.23 8.29
C GLN A 136 4.23 11.89 7.54
N SER A 137 4.92 12.93 7.05
CA SER A 137 6.28 12.80 6.54
C SER A 137 7.30 13.08 7.65
N VAL A 138 8.33 12.26 7.74
CA VAL A 138 9.44 12.42 8.69
C VAL A 138 10.78 12.17 8.02
N VAL A 139 11.82 12.84 8.51
CA VAL A 139 13.19 12.67 8.02
C VAL A 139 14.10 12.35 9.19
N PHE A 140 14.89 11.28 9.05
CA PHE A 140 15.88 10.86 10.04
C PHE A 140 17.29 11.12 9.51
N ARG A 141 18.17 11.57 10.39
CA ARG A 141 19.60 11.73 10.13
C ARG A 141 20.35 10.95 11.18
N MET A 142 20.78 9.75 10.82
CA MET A 142 21.43 8.82 11.74
C MET A 142 22.76 9.41 12.22
N GLN A 143 22.95 9.39 13.53
CA GLN A 143 24.19 9.83 14.18
C GLN A 143 25.06 8.60 14.46
N PRO A 144 26.35 8.59 14.12
CA PRO A 144 27.23 7.49 14.48
C PRO A 144 27.23 7.28 15.99
N ARG A 145 27.34 6.03 16.42
CA ARG A 145 27.57 5.75 17.84
C ARG A 145 28.99 6.15 18.16
N ALA A 146 29.20 7.02 19.15
CA ALA A 146 30.54 7.41 19.59
C ALA A 146 31.39 6.16 19.87
N GLY A 147 32.47 5.96 19.10
CA GLY A 147 33.36 4.80 19.19
C GLY A 147 33.08 3.63 18.21
N GLY A 148 32.10 3.75 17.30
CA GLY A 148 31.90 2.78 16.23
C GLY A 148 32.92 2.98 15.11
N LYS A 149 33.79 2.00 14.87
CA LYS A 149 34.62 1.95 13.66
C LYS A 149 33.70 1.73 12.43
N GLU A 150 33.89 2.54 11.40
CA GLU A 150 33.24 2.44 10.09
C GLU A 150 33.41 1.05 9.46
#